data_AF-A0A811GEU3-F1
#
_entry.id   AF-A0A811GEU3-F1
#
_cell.length_a   1.000
_cell.length_b   1.000
_cell.length_c   1.000
_cell.angle_alpha   90.00
_cell.angle_beta   90.00
_cell.angle_gamma   90.00
#
_symmetry.space_group_name_H-M   'P 1'
#
loop_
_entity.id
_entity.type
_entity.pdbx_description
1 polymer ?
#
loop_
_entity_poly.entity_id
_entity_poly.type
_entity_poly.pdbx_seq_one_letter_code
_entity_poly.pdbx_strand_id
1 'polypeptide(L)'
;MVAAAMVGAAAVASAASSAYGSKQASKAAKTQAASADRASQIQWDMYDQTRQDLDPYKQAGTTSLSQMMDQMGANGYFNQTYTGQDIYGDPSYQFRLQQGQDAIQSSAAAKGGLLSGATLKALQDFGQQSASQEYGNAYNRFNADQTNRYNRLSNIIGMGQNAAAQVGNAGMQTGQAVANNTMAAANSIAAGQVASANQWTNTADNMGSMAAAYAMMKGKGVV
;
A
#
# COMPACT_ATOMS: atom_id res chain seq x y z
N MET A 1 -12.07 -5.72 -83.91
CA MET A 1 -11.88 -4.26 -84.06
C MET A 1 -12.99 -3.55 -83.29
N VAL A 2 -12.71 -2.32 -82.81
CA VAL A 2 -13.51 -1.44 -81.92
C VAL A 2 -13.37 -1.81 -80.43
N ALA A 3 -12.44 -1.25 -79.65
CA ALA A 3 -12.30 0.13 -79.11
C ALA A 3 -13.13 0.39 -77.84
N ALA A 4 -12.44 0.59 -76.71
CA ALA A 4 -12.89 1.41 -75.60
C ALA A 4 -11.67 2.05 -74.93
N ALA A 5 -11.61 3.36 -75.05
CA ALA A 5 -10.60 4.23 -74.47
C ALA A 5 -10.68 4.22 -72.94
N MET A 6 -9.52 4.18 -72.27
CA MET A 6 -9.32 4.84 -70.97
C MET A 6 -7.91 5.45 -70.92
N VAL A 7 -7.71 6.44 -71.79
CA VAL A 7 -6.79 7.54 -71.48
C VAL A 7 -7.52 8.41 -70.46
N GLY A 8 -7.11 8.35 -69.19
CA GLY A 8 -7.65 9.23 -68.16
C GLY A 8 -7.26 8.81 -66.75
N ALA A 9 -6.37 9.58 -66.12
CA ALA A 9 -6.07 9.59 -64.68
C ALA A 9 -5.16 8.48 -64.08
N ALA A 10 -4.01 8.18 -64.71
CA ALA A 10 -2.95 7.40 -64.02
C ALA A 10 -1.95 8.26 -63.20
N ALA A 11 -1.96 9.59 -63.37
CA ALA A 11 -1.01 10.50 -62.69
C ALA A 11 -1.50 11.04 -61.33
N VAL A 12 -2.78 10.82 -60.97
CA VAL A 12 -3.37 11.31 -59.69
C VAL A 12 -3.58 10.17 -58.67
N ALA A 13 -3.52 8.91 -59.12
CA ALA A 13 -3.75 7.73 -58.28
C ALA A 13 -2.58 7.38 -57.34
N SER A 14 -1.35 7.82 -57.65
CA SER A 14 -0.16 7.57 -56.80
C SER A 14 -0.04 8.55 -55.62
N ALA A 15 -0.55 9.77 -55.75
CA ALA A 15 -0.60 10.74 -54.64
C ALA A 15 -1.80 10.49 -53.70
N ALA A 16 -2.92 9.99 -54.24
CA ALA A 16 -4.09 9.65 -53.43
C ALA A 16 -3.88 8.36 -52.60
N SER A 17 -3.18 7.36 -53.14
CA SER A 17 -2.88 6.10 -52.45
C SER A 17 -1.87 6.26 -51.31
N SER A 18 -0.89 7.16 -51.44
CA SER A 18 0.08 7.48 -50.38
C SER A 18 -0.48 8.40 -49.30
N ALA A 19 -1.38 9.33 -49.65
CA ALA A 19 -2.14 10.10 -48.67
C ALA A 19 -3.11 9.20 -47.86
N TYR A 20 -3.67 8.16 -48.47
CA TYR A 20 -4.52 7.19 -47.78
C TYR A 20 -3.70 6.25 -46.89
N GLY A 21 -2.56 5.73 -47.38
CA GLY A 21 -1.64 4.88 -46.62
C GLY A 21 -1.05 5.57 -45.38
N SER A 22 -0.66 6.84 -45.51
CA SER A 22 -0.08 7.63 -44.41
C SER A 22 -1.11 8.00 -43.34
N LYS A 23 -2.35 8.31 -43.75
CA LYS A 23 -3.48 8.49 -42.83
C LYS A 23 -3.85 7.21 -42.09
N GLN A 24 -3.82 6.06 -42.77
CA GLN A 24 -4.08 4.76 -42.13
C GLN A 24 -2.96 4.36 -41.15
N ALA A 25 -1.68 4.58 -41.51
CA ALA A 25 -0.54 4.33 -40.63
C ALA A 25 -0.58 5.23 -39.38
N SER A 26 -0.88 6.52 -39.55
CA SER A 26 -1.06 7.46 -38.43
C SER A 26 -2.25 7.08 -37.53
N LYS A 27 -3.37 6.64 -38.12
CA LYS A 27 -4.54 6.16 -37.36
C LYS A 27 -4.23 4.90 -36.57
N ALA A 28 -3.54 3.93 -37.17
CA ALA A 28 -3.13 2.70 -36.49
C ALA A 28 -2.17 2.98 -35.31
N ALA A 29 -1.19 3.88 -35.50
CA ALA A 29 -0.29 4.33 -34.44
C ALA A 29 -1.05 5.01 -33.28
N LYS A 30 -2.03 5.88 -33.59
CA LYS A 30 -2.90 6.49 -32.58
C LYS A 30 -3.75 5.47 -31.83
N THR A 31 -4.29 4.46 -32.51
CA THR A 31 -5.03 3.38 -31.86
C THR A 31 -4.15 2.56 -30.92
N GLN A 32 -2.90 2.26 -31.30
CA GLN A 32 -1.95 1.57 -30.41
C GLN A 32 -1.59 2.42 -29.19
N ALA A 33 -1.32 3.71 -29.38
CA ALA A 33 -1.06 4.63 -28.28
C ALA A 33 -2.25 4.71 -27.30
N ALA A 34 -3.47 4.86 -27.82
CA ALA A 34 -4.68 4.86 -27.00
C ALA A 34 -4.89 3.55 -26.21
N SER A 35 -4.55 2.41 -26.80
CA SER A 35 -4.58 1.12 -26.09
C SER A 35 -3.54 1.05 -24.98
N ALA A 36 -2.32 1.56 -25.22
CA ALA A 36 -1.26 1.62 -24.21
C ALA A 36 -1.63 2.59 -23.07
N ASP A 37 -2.24 3.73 -23.38
CA ASP A 37 -2.76 4.68 -22.39
C ASP A 37 -3.86 4.04 -21.54
N ARG A 38 -4.80 3.30 -22.17
CA ARG A 38 -5.85 2.57 -21.45
C ARG A 38 -5.27 1.46 -20.58
N ALA A 39 -4.26 0.75 -21.04
CA ALA A 39 -3.57 -0.27 -20.25
C ALA A 39 -2.89 0.37 -19.03
N SER A 40 -2.23 1.52 -19.21
CA SER A 40 -1.67 2.30 -18.10
C SER A 40 -2.73 2.76 -17.10
N GLN A 41 -3.90 3.19 -17.58
CA GLN A 41 -5.02 3.58 -16.71
C GLN A 41 -5.50 2.40 -15.87
N ILE A 42 -5.68 1.22 -16.47
CA ILE A 42 -6.08 0.01 -15.73
C ILE A 42 -5.04 -0.34 -14.64
N GLN A 43 -3.75 -0.20 -14.95
CA GLN A 43 -2.67 -0.43 -13.97
C GLN A 43 -2.74 0.58 -12.80
N TRP A 44 -3.08 1.84 -13.09
CA TRP A 44 -3.33 2.85 -12.07
C TRP A 44 -4.56 2.54 -11.22
N ASP A 45 -5.68 2.15 -11.85
CA ASP A 45 -6.92 1.84 -11.15
C ASP A 45 -6.73 0.63 -10.21
N MET A 46 -6.02 -0.41 -10.66
CA MET A 46 -5.66 -1.56 -9.82
C MET A 46 -4.75 -1.17 -8.64
N TYR A 47 -3.78 -0.29 -8.88
CA TYR A 47 -2.92 0.22 -7.81
C TYR A 47 -3.70 1.07 -6.81
N ASP A 48 -4.60 1.94 -7.28
CA ASP A 48 -5.43 2.77 -6.41
C ASP A 48 -6.36 1.91 -5.54
N GLN A 49 -6.99 0.88 -6.13
CA GLN A 49 -7.76 -0.09 -5.36
C GLN A 49 -6.90 -0.77 -4.27
N THR A 50 -5.68 -1.22 -4.63
CA THR A 50 -4.75 -1.82 -3.66
C THR A 50 -4.40 -0.85 -2.53
N ARG A 51 -4.22 0.44 -2.85
CA ARG A 51 -3.99 1.48 -1.83
C ARG A 51 -5.19 1.65 -0.91
N GLN A 52 -6.40 1.70 -1.45
CA GLN A 52 -7.63 1.85 -0.68
C GLN A 52 -7.88 0.65 0.22
N ASP A 53 -7.70 -0.57 -0.30
CA ASP A 53 -7.89 -1.82 0.46
C ASP A 53 -6.91 -1.94 1.63
N LEU A 54 -5.69 -1.46 1.44
CA LEU A 54 -4.64 -1.51 2.47
C LEU A 54 -4.63 -0.28 3.40
N ASP A 55 -5.43 0.74 3.12
CA ASP A 55 -5.45 1.98 3.89
C ASP A 55 -5.86 1.78 5.36
N PRO A 56 -6.92 1.01 5.68
CA PRO A 56 -7.31 0.77 7.07
C PRO A 56 -6.20 0.12 7.90
N TYR A 57 -5.41 -0.77 7.30
CA TYR A 57 -4.29 -1.43 7.99
C TYR A 57 -3.12 -0.47 8.24
N LYS A 58 -2.81 0.39 7.27
CA LYS A 58 -1.83 1.46 7.45
C LYS A 58 -2.28 2.44 8.55
N GLN A 59 -3.55 2.83 8.54
CA GLN A 59 -4.12 3.74 9.53
C GLN A 59 -4.11 3.12 10.93
N ALA A 60 -4.48 1.84 11.05
CA ALA A 60 -4.40 1.11 12.30
C ALA A 60 -2.95 1.05 12.81
N GLY A 61 -1.98 0.70 11.96
CA GLY A 61 -0.57 0.67 12.33
C GLY A 61 -0.01 2.02 12.77
N THR A 62 -0.33 3.10 12.05
CA THR A 62 0.10 4.46 12.41
C THR A 62 -0.55 4.94 13.71
N THR A 63 -1.83 4.63 13.92
CA THR A 63 -2.53 4.94 15.18
C THR A 63 -1.93 4.17 16.36
N SER A 64 -1.70 2.86 16.20
CA SER A 64 -1.05 2.04 17.23
C SER A 64 0.38 2.49 17.51
N LEU A 65 1.12 2.95 16.49
CA LEU A 65 2.45 3.53 16.67
C LEU A 65 2.39 4.80 17.53
N SER A 66 1.43 5.70 17.26
CA SER A 66 1.21 6.89 18.10
C SER A 66 0.90 6.50 19.55
N GLN A 67 -0.03 5.57 19.76
CA GLN A 67 -0.38 5.09 21.10
C GLN A 67 0.80 4.45 21.83
N MET A 68 1.66 3.73 21.11
CA MET A 68 2.87 3.14 21.68
C MET A 68 3.87 4.22 22.09
N MET A 69 4.10 5.23 21.24
CA MET A 69 4.97 6.37 21.56
C MET A 69 4.45 7.15 22.79
N ASP A 70 3.15 7.42 22.85
CA ASP A 70 2.53 8.11 23.99
C ASP A 70 2.74 7.32 25.30
N GLN A 71 2.60 5.99 25.25
CA GLN A 71 2.83 5.13 26.41
C GLN A 71 4.29 4.92 26.77
N MET A 72 5.23 5.19 25.85
CA MET A 72 6.67 5.23 26.13
C MET A 72 7.17 6.62 26.57
N GLY A 73 6.29 7.64 26.58
CA GLY A 73 6.64 8.97 27.07
C GLY A 73 6.95 8.98 28.58
N ALA A 74 7.53 10.07 29.09
CA ALA A 74 8.01 10.16 30.48
C ALA A 74 6.97 9.79 31.55
N ASN A 75 5.68 10.05 31.30
CA ASN A 75 4.55 9.69 32.17
C ASN A 75 3.69 8.55 31.62
N GLY A 76 4.16 7.88 30.57
CA GLY A 76 3.44 6.84 29.86
C GLY A 76 3.41 5.53 30.64
N TYR A 77 2.39 4.71 30.36
CA TYR A 77 2.12 3.46 31.06
C TYR A 77 3.32 2.49 31.07
N PHE A 78 4.16 2.48 30.03
CA PHE A 78 5.31 1.58 29.94
C PHE A 78 6.51 2.01 30.78
N ASN A 79 6.57 3.27 31.23
CA ASN A 79 7.61 3.76 32.13
C ASN A 79 7.16 3.74 33.60
N GLN A 80 5.90 3.36 33.87
CA GLN A 80 5.42 3.21 35.22
C GLN A 80 6.12 2.03 35.90
N THR A 81 6.56 2.26 37.13
CA THR A 81 7.08 1.21 38.01
C THR A 81 5.99 0.84 38.99
N TYR A 82 5.82 -0.45 39.26
CA TYR A 82 4.89 -0.90 40.29
C TYR A 82 5.36 -0.44 41.68
N THR A 83 4.58 0.40 42.36
CA THR A 83 4.94 0.98 43.67
C THR A 83 4.26 0.27 44.86
N GLY A 84 3.41 -0.73 44.61
CA GLY A 84 2.75 -1.53 45.65
C GLY A 84 1.64 -0.83 46.44
N GLN A 85 1.46 0.48 46.31
CA GLN A 85 0.41 1.21 47.05
C GLN A 85 -1.01 0.76 46.67
N ASP A 86 -1.20 0.26 45.45
CA ASP A 86 -2.52 -0.15 44.96
C ASP A 86 -3.05 -1.44 45.60
N ILE A 87 -2.23 -2.23 46.30
CA ILE A 87 -2.64 -3.51 46.91
C ILE A 87 -3.70 -3.31 47.99
N TYR A 88 -3.56 -2.26 48.80
CA TYR A 88 -4.52 -1.99 49.88
C TYR A 88 -5.90 -1.56 49.36
N GLY A 89 -5.96 -1.11 48.10
CA GLY A 89 -7.19 -0.80 47.38
C GLY A 89 -7.76 -1.99 46.58
N ASP A 90 -7.05 -3.12 46.48
CA ASP A 90 -7.50 -4.30 45.73
C ASP A 90 -8.63 -5.03 46.51
N PRO A 91 -9.86 -5.10 45.97
CA PRO A 91 -10.98 -5.79 46.64
C PRO A 91 -10.70 -7.27 46.92
N SER A 92 -9.88 -7.91 46.09
CA SER A 92 -9.53 -9.31 46.23
C SER A 92 -8.52 -9.55 47.37
N TYR A 93 -7.60 -8.60 47.59
CA TYR A 93 -6.71 -8.60 48.76
C TYR A 93 -7.52 -8.45 50.05
N GLN A 94 -8.42 -7.47 50.10
CA GLN A 94 -9.29 -7.23 51.25
C GLN A 94 -10.14 -8.45 51.59
N PHE A 95 -10.76 -9.09 50.58
CA PHE A 95 -11.53 -10.32 50.77
C PHE A 95 -10.69 -11.46 51.34
N ARG A 96 -9.52 -11.75 50.76
CA ARG A 96 -8.63 -12.83 51.23
C ARG A 96 -8.12 -12.57 52.64
N LEU A 97 -7.79 -11.31 52.94
CA LEU A 97 -7.32 -10.90 54.25
C LEU A 97 -8.43 -11.10 55.31
N GLN A 98 -9.65 -10.65 55.03
CA GLN A 98 -10.78 -10.78 55.95
C GLN A 98 -11.14 -12.25 56.20
N GLN A 99 -11.27 -13.05 55.14
CA GLN A 99 -11.60 -14.47 55.25
C GLN A 99 -10.55 -15.25 56.07
N GLY A 100 -9.26 -14.92 55.91
CA GLY A 100 -8.18 -15.55 56.67
C GLY A 100 -8.15 -15.11 58.14
N GLN A 101 -8.41 -13.84 58.42
CA GLN A 101 -8.57 -13.35 59.79
C GLN A 101 -9.73 -14.04 60.51
N ASP A 102 -10.89 -14.13 59.85
CA ASP A 102 -12.09 -14.78 60.39
C ASP A 102 -11.81 -16.27 60.70
N ALA A 103 -11.05 -16.96 59.85
CA ALA A 103 -10.65 -18.35 60.08
C ALA A 103 -9.71 -18.51 61.29
N ILE A 104 -8.69 -17.66 61.43
CA ILE A 104 -7.77 -17.68 62.57
C ILE A 104 -8.51 -17.37 63.87
N GLN A 105 -9.36 -16.34 63.85
CA GLN A 105 -10.16 -15.95 65.01
C GLN A 105 -11.17 -17.03 65.40
N SER A 106 -11.88 -17.62 64.44
CA SER A 106 -12.83 -18.71 64.71
C SER A 106 -12.14 -19.93 65.34
N SER A 107 -10.95 -20.30 64.85
CA SER A 107 -10.14 -21.39 65.42
C SER A 107 -9.65 -21.07 66.83
N ALA A 108 -9.20 -19.83 67.07
CA ALA A 108 -8.74 -19.39 68.38
C ALA A 108 -9.88 -19.27 69.40
N ALA A 109 -11.06 -18.81 68.97
CA ALA A 109 -12.27 -18.75 69.79
C ALA A 109 -12.71 -20.14 70.25
N ALA A 110 -12.75 -21.11 69.33
CA ALA A 110 -13.08 -22.50 69.64
C ALA A 110 -12.12 -23.16 70.64
N LYS A 111 -10.86 -22.68 70.69
CA LYS A 111 -9.81 -23.16 71.61
C LYS A 111 -9.67 -22.31 72.88
N GLY A 112 -10.49 -21.28 73.06
CA GLY A 112 -10.43 -20.37 74.21
C GLY A 112 -9.20 -19.43 74.22
N GLY A 113 -8.50 -19.29 73.10
CA GLY A 113 -7.25 -18.54 72.98
C GLY A 113 -7.36 -17.22 72.21
N LEU A 114 -8.56 -16.71 71.95
CA LEU A 114 -8.84 -15.61 71.02
C LEU A 114 -8.00 -14.33 71.25
N LEU A 115 -7.66 -14.03 72.50
CA LEU A 115 -6.85 -12.85 72.89
C LEU A 115 -5.42 -13.23 73.34
N SER A 116 -5.00 -14.46 73.08
CA SER A 116 -3.65 -14.89 73.43
C SER A 116 -2.62 -14.21 72.54
N GLY A 117 -1.40 -14.00 73.08
CA GLY A 117 -0.28 -13.49 72.30
C GLY A 117 0.06 -14.37 71.08
N ALA A 118 -0.23 -15.68 71.15
CA ALA A 118 -0.08 -16.61 70.04
C ALA A 118 -1.07 -16.30 68.89
N THR A 119 -2.33 -15.99 69.21
CA THR A 119 -3.34 -15.61 68.21
C THR A 119 -3.04 -14.25 67.59
N LEU A 120 -2.64 -13.26 68.40
CA LEU A 120 -2.23 -11.95 67.90
C LEU A 120 -1.01 -12.07 66.98
N LYS A 121 -0.02 -12.87 67.36
CA LYS A 121 1.13 -13.17 66.52
C LYS A 121 0.73 -13.88 65.22
N ALA A 122 -0.16 -14.87 65.27
CA ALA A 122 -0.64 -15.57 64.08
C ALA A 122 -1.38 -14.64 63.11
N LEU A 123 -2.23 -13.72 63.61
CA LEU A 123 -2.91 -12.71 62.80
C LEU A 123 -1.91 -11.73 62.17
N GLN A 124 -0.89 -11.30 62.93
CA GLN A 124 0.15 -10.40 62.45
C GLN A 124 1.02 -11.06 61.38
N ASP A 125 1.47 -12.30 61.62
CA ASP A 125 2.26 -13.08 60.67
C ASP A 125 1.44 -13.36 59.39
N PHE A 126 0.15 -13.70 59.52
CA PHE A 126 -0.76 -13.88 58.38
C PHE A 126 -0.94 -12.60 57.55
N GLY A 127 -1.14 -11.44 58.19
CA GLY A 127 -1.27 -10.15 57.50
C GLY A 127 -0.01 -9.78 56.72
N GLN A 128 1.17 -9.95 57.32
CA GLN A 128 2.46 -9.69 56.66
C GLN A 128 2.71 -10.64 55.48
N GLN A 129 2.42 -11.93 55.64
CA GLN A 129 2.66 -12.94 54.61
C GLN A 129 1.64 -12.83 53.45
N SER A 130 0.38 -12.53 53.76
CA SER A 130 -0.65 -12.24 52.77
C SER A 130 -0.32 -10.99 51.94
N ALA A 131 0.16 -9.92 52.57
CA ALA A 131 0.61 -8.71 51.88
C ALA A 131 1.80 -8.98 50.95
N SER A 132 2.79 -9.75 51.42
CA SER A 132 3.99 -10.09 50.64
C SER A 132 3.67 -10.96 49.41
N GLN A 133 2.78 -11.94 49.58
CA GLN A 133 2.35 -12.82 48.50
C GLN A 133 1.51 -12.06 47.47
N GLU A 134 0.58 -11.22 47.92
CA GLU A 134 -0.24 -10.43 47.01
C GLU A 134 0.59 -9.39 46.25
N TYR A 135 1.59 -8.80 46.88
CA TYR A 135 2.53 -7.90 46.21
C TYR A 135 3.22 -8.59 45.04
N GLY A 136 3.76 -9.80 45.25
CA GLY A 136 4.39 -10.57 44.18
C GLY A 136 3.43 -10.88 43.03
N ASN A 137 2.20 -11.28 43.35
CA ASN A 137 1.17 -11.57 42.36
C ASN A 137 0.78 -10.32 41.55
N ALA A 138 0.53 -9.20 42.23
CA ALA A 138 0.14 -7.94 41.61
C ALA A 138 1.27 -7.36 40.75
N TYR A 139 2.52 -7.44 41.22
CA TYR A 139 3.70 -7.10 40.43
C TYR A 139 3.79 -7.94 39.14
N ASN A 140 3.59 -9.25 39.24
CA ASN A 140 3.60 -10.13 38.06
C ASN A 140 2.48 -9.78 37.09
N ARG A 141 1.26 -9.51 37.59
CA ARG A 141 0.13 -9.06 36.75
C ARG A 141 0.43 -7.74 36.05
N PHE A 142 1.01 -6.76 36.75
CA PHE A 142 1.38 -5.46 36.20
C PHE A 142 2.37 -5.60 35.04
N ASN A 143 3.48 -6.34 35.26
CA ASN A 143 4.46 -6.59 34.21
C ASN A 143 3.87 -7.39 33.02
N ALA A 144 3.00 -8.36 33.31
CA ALA A 144 2.31 -9.13 32.27
C ALA A 144 1.37 -8.24 31.43
N ASP A 145 0.62 -7.33 32.06
CA ASP A 145 -0.26 -6.41 31.33
C ASP A 145 0.53 -5.43 30.46
N GLN A 146 1.59 -4.81 30.99
CA GLN A 146 2.50 -3.97 30.21
C GLN A 146 3.05 -4.72 28.98
N THR A 147 3.53 -5.96 29.18
CA THR A 147 4.04 -6.82 28.11
C THR A 147 2.95 -7.15 27.08
N ASN A 148 1.75 -7.52 27.53
CA ASN A 148 0.62 -7.86 26.65
C ASN A 148 0.15 -6.66 25.83
N ARG A 149 0.15 -5.47 26.42
CA ARG A 149 -0.23 -4.23 25.74
C ARG A 149 0.82 -3.84 24.69
N TYR A 150 2.09 -3.92 25.05
CA TYR A 150 3.19 -3.71 24.10
C TYR A 150 3.10 -4.69 22.93
N ASN A 151 2.93 -6.00 23.19
CA ASN A 151 2.80 -7.01 22.15
C ASN A 151 1.62 -6.75 21.22
N ARG A 152 0.45 -6.39 21.74
CA ARG A 152 -0.73 -6.06 20.92
C ARG A 152 -0.47 -4.87 19.99
N LEU A 153 0.10 -3.78 20.52
CA LEU A 153 0.44 -2.60 19.72
C LEU A 153 1.49 -2.94 18.66
N SER A 154 2.57 -3.64 19.05
CA SER A 154 3.65 -4.06 18.16
C SER A 154 3.15 -4.94 17.02
N ASN A 155 2.22 -5.88 17.28
CA ASN A 155 1.60 -6.69 16.22
C ASN A 155 0.82 -5.84 15.21
N ILE A 156 0.01 -4.88 15.66
CA ILE A 156 -0.77 -4.01 14.76
C ILE A 156 0.16 -3.09 13.95
N ILE A 157 1.20 -2.54 14.60
CA ILE A 157 2.24 -1.75 13.93
C ILE A 157 2.91 -2.59 12.84
N GLY A 158 3.28 -3.84 13.14
CA GLY A 158 3.87 -4.76 12.18
C GLY A 158 2.96 -5.05 10.98
N MET A 159 1.65 -5.22 11.21
CA MET A 159 0.67 -5.34 10.12
C MET A 159 0.63 -4.07 9.24
N GLY A 160 0.61 -2.89 9.85
CA GLY A 160 0.62 -1.62 9.13
C GLY A 160 1.90 -1.39 8.33
N GLN A 161 3.06 -1.77 8.89
CA GLN A 161 4.35 -1.73 8.19
C GLN A 161 4.34 -2.67 6.97
N ASN A 162 3.78 -3.88 7.11
CA ASN A 162 3.67 -4.82 6.00
C ASN A 162 2.73 -4.31 4.90
N ALA A 163 1.57 -3.76 5.27
CA ALA A 163 0.64 -3.15 4.33
C ALA A 163 1.29 -1.97 3.57
N ALA A 164 2.02 -1.10 4.27
CA ALA A 164 2.76 -0.01 3.65
C ALA A 164 3.82 -0.51 2.66
N ALA A 165 4.55 -1.58 3.00
CA ALA A 165 5.53 -2.20 2.10
C ALA A 165 4.88 -2.82 0.86
N GLN A 166 3.72 -3.48 1.00
CA GLN A 166 2.97 -4.03 -0.13
C GLN A 166 2.51 -2.91 -1.09
N VAL A 167 1.95 -1.82 -0.56
CA VAL A 167 1.60 -0.65 -1.38
C VAL A 167 2.83 -0.09 -2.08
N GLY A 168 3.96 0.06 -1.39
CA GLY A 168 5.22 0.54 -1.99
C GLY A 168 5.69 -0.34 -3.15
N ASN A 169 5.66 -1.67 -2.98
CA ASN A 169 6.05 -2.62 -4.01
C ASN A 169 5.09 -2.61 -5.22
N ALA A 170 3.77 -2.58 -4.97
CA ALA A 170 2.78 -2.46 -6.02
C ALA A 170 2.97 -1.15 -6.81
N GLY A 171 3.25 -0.04 -6.13
CA GLY A 171 3.53 1.25 -6.75
C GLY A 171 4.77 1.22 -7.65
N MET A 172 5.84 0.55 -7.23
CA MET A 172 7.03 0.38 -8.08
C MET A 172 6.73 -0.45 -9.34
N GLN A 173 5.98 -1.55 -9.20
CA GLN A 173 5.59 -2.40 -10.33
C GLN A 173 4.66 -1.68 -11.31
N THR A 174 3.63 -1.00 -10.81
CA THR A 174 2.73 -0.17 -11.61
C THR A 174 3.49 0.95 -12.31
N GLY A 175 4.40 1.64 -11.62
CA GLY A 175 5.23 2.69 -12.20
C GLY A 175 6.10 2.18 -13.35
N GLN A 176 6.72 1.01 -13.21
CA GLN A 176 7.50 0.39 -14.28
C GLN A 176 6.62 -0.03 -15.47
N ALA A 177 5.46 -0.65 -15.22
CA ALA A 177 4.53 -1.07 -16.27
C ALA A 177 3.99 0.12 -17.07
N VAL A 178 3.58 1.19 -16.37
CA VAL A 178 3.10 2.43 -16.99
C VAL A 178 4.20 3.12 -17.78
N ALA A 179 5.44 3.16 -17.27
CA ALA A 179 6.58 3.72 -18.00
C ALA A 179 6.84 2.96 -19.31
N ASN A 180 6.82 1.63 -19.26
CA ASN A 180 6.98 0.78 -20.45
C ASN A 180 5.85 0.99 -21.48
N ASN A 181 4.60 1.05 -21.02
CA ASN A 181 3.45 1.31 -21.89
C ASN A 181 3.53 2.71 -22.53
N THR A 182 3.89 3.72 -21.75
CA THR A 182 4.07 5.10 -22.24
C THR A 182 5.16 5.17 -23.30
N MET A 183 6.29 4.50 -23.06
CA MET A 183 7.39 4.42 -24.04
C MET A 183 6.96 3.67 -25.31
N ALA A 184 6.21 2.57 -25.19
CA ALA A 184 5.66 1.84 -26.33
C ALA A 184 4.66 2.69 -27.14
N ALA A 185 3.81 3.46 -26.47
CA ALA A 185 2.90 4.42 -27.09
C ALA A 185 3.67 5.49 -27.88
N ALA A 186 4.69 6.09 -27.25
CA ALA A 186 5.54 7.10 -27.87
C ALA A 186 6.27 6.56 -29.11
N ASN A 187 6.82 5.34 -29.03
CA ASN A 187 7.46 4.67 -30.16
C ASN A 187 6.48 4.39 -31.29
N SER A 188 5.24 3.98 -30.99
CA SER A 188 4.20 3.73 -31.99
C SER A 188 3.79 5.03 -32.71
N ILE A 189 3.58 6.12 -31.97
CA ILE A 189 3.28 7.44 -32.55
C ILE A 189 4.44 7.90 -33.43
N ALA A 190 5.68 7.81 -32.94
CA ALA A 190 6.87 8.19 -33.70
C ALA A 190 7.00 7.34 -34.98
N ALA A 191 6.81 6.03 -34.90
CA ALA A 191 6.83 5.14 -36.07
C ALA A 191 5.72 5.49 -37.08
N GLY A 192 4.51 5.81 -36.62
CA GLY A 192 3.41 6.27 -37.49
C GLY A 192 3.73 7.59 -38.19
N GLN A 193 4.36 8.54 -37.48
CA GLN A 193 4.81 9.81 -38.04
C GLN A 193 5.92 9.60 -39.07
N VAL A 194 6.95 8.82 -38.74
CA VAL A 194 8.06 8.51 -39.66
C VAL A 194 7.57 7.73 -40.89
N ALA A 195 6.67 6.76 -40.73
CA ALA A 195 6.06 6.04 -41.85
C ALA A 195 5.26 6.98 -42.76
N SER A 196 4.51 7.93 -42.17
CA SER A 196 3.79 8.95 -42.94
C SER A 196 4.74 9.90 -43.68
N ALA A 197 5.86 10.28 -43.05
CA ALA A 197 6.87 11.14 -43.65
C ALA A 197 7.62 10.44 -44.79
N ASN A 198 8.05 9.18 -44.59
CA ASN A 198 8.73 8.38 -45.62
C ASN A 198 7.82 8.12 -46.83
N GLN A 199 6.52 7.90 -46.62
CA GLN A 199 5.57 7.80 -47.72
C GLN A 199 5.40 9.12 -48.47
N TRP A 200 5.42 10.25 -47.76
CA TRP A 200 5.35 11.56 -48.41
C TRP A 200 6.60 11.86 -49.24
N THR A 201 7.79 11.57 -48.70
CA THR A 201 9.07 11.69 -49.43
C THR A 201 9.09 10.81 -50.68
N ASN A 202 8.76 9.52 -50.56
CA ASN A 202 8.69 8.60 -51.70
C ASN A 202 7.65 9.04 -52.75
N THR A 203 6.54 9.66 -52.32
CA THR A 203 5.53 10.19 -53.26
C THR A 203 6.03 11.45 -53.96
N ALA A 204 6.68 12.36 -53.22
CA ALA A 204 7.27 13.56 -53.77
C ALA A 204 8.38 13.23 -54.78
N ASP A 205 9.21 12.22 -54.51
CA ASP A 205 10.25 11.73 -55.43
C ASP A 205 9.66 11.09 -56.69
N ASN A 206 8.57 10.32 -56.56
CA ASN A 206 7.85 9.76 -57.71
C ASN A 206 7.14 10.84 -58.56
N MET A 207 6.58 11.87 -57.91
CA MET A 207 5.99 13.00 -58.62
C MET A 207 7.05 13.88 -59.29
N GLY A 208 8.17 14.12 -58.62
CA GLY A 208 9.31 14.89 -59.14
C GLY A 208 9.94 14.22 -60.35
N SER A 209 10.14 12.90 -60.31
CA SER A 209 10.63 12.12 -61.45
C SER A 209 9.64 12.07 -62.61
N MET A 210 8.33 11.97 -62.35
CA MET A 210 7.30 12.03 -63.38
C MET A 210 7.20 13.43 -64.03
N ALA A 211 7.31 14.50 -63.24
CA ALA A 211 7.34 15.87 -63.74
C ALA A 211 8.60 16.16 -64.57
N ALA A 212 9.77 15.65 -64.13
CA ALA A 212 11.02 15.74 -64.87
C ALA A 212 10.96 14.98 -66.21
N ALA A 213 10.39 13.77 -66.22
CA ALA A 213 10.17 12.99 -67.44
C ALA A 213 9.23 13.71 -68.42
N TYR A 214 8.16 14.33 -67.91
CA TYR A 214 7.23 15.11 -68.73
C TYR A 214 7.88 16.36 -69.32
N ALA A 215 8.70 17.07 -68.54
CA ALA A 215 9.47 18.23 -69.02
C ALA A 215 10.50 17.84 -70.09
N MET A 216 11.18 16.70 -69.94
CA MET A 216 12.12 16.19 -70.95
C MET A 216 11.43 15.75 -72.25
N MET A 217 10.23 15.15 -72.18
CA MET A 217 9.46 14.82 -73.38
C MET A 217 8.98 16.06 -74.13
N LYS A 218 8.60 17.13 -73.41
CA LYS A 218 8.16 18.39 -74.02
C LYS A 218 9.31 19.19 -74.66
N GLY A 219 10.53 19.04 -74.14
CA GLY A 219 11.75 19.65 -74.69
C GLY A 219 12.29 18.97 -75.96
N LYS A 220 11.82 17.77 -76.33
CA LYS A 220 12.27 17.03 -77.52
C LYS A 220 11.28 17.03 -78.69
N GLY A 221 10.24 17.86 -78.63
CA GLY A 221 9.15 17.87 -79.61
C GLY A 221 9.01 19.18 -80.39
N VAL A 222 10.09 19.77 -80.91
CA VAL A 222 10.05 20.64 -82.11
C VAL A 222 11.42 20.59 -82.80
N VAL A 223 11.56 19.72 -83.81
CA VAL A 223 12.37 19.96 -85.02
C VAL A 223 11.53 19.50 -86.20
#